data_AF-A0AB35Q771-F1
#
_entry.id   AF-A0AB35Q771-F1
#
_cell.length_a   1.000
_cell.length_b   1.000
_cell.length_c   1.000
_cell.angle_alpha   90.00
_cell.angle_beta   90.00
_cell.angle_gamma   90.00
#
_symmetry.space_group_name_H-M   'P 1'
#
loop_
_entity.id
_entity.type
_entity.pdbx_description
1 polymer ?
#
loop_
_entity_poly.entity_id
_entity_poly.type
_entity_poly.pdbx_seq_one_letter_code
_entity_poly.pdbx_strand_id
1 'polypeptide(L)'
;MNKLFLYDDGSVTSDTLRIMRRKGYSCQPLTEDPDFFWTSISALKNGDVFVLLSHGNERGPLAVRGDEGDDIDLTKFSKDISEKNIKLYLLSCHTGLPPCETILTANGVNFVAPLGLAVFETVGEDMINIHSKEGQTNPGWAGRLSPGRATKSLFLP
;
A
#
# COMPACT_ATOMS: atom_id res chain seq x y z
N MET A 1 -5.35 -17.73 -2.49
CA MET A 1 -5.20 -16.27 -2.35
C MET A 1 -3.88 -16.04 -1.66
N ASN A 2 -2.89 -15.57 -2.41
CA ASN A 2 -1.61 -15.16 -1.86
C ASN A 2 -1.71 -13.74 -1.32
N LYS A 3 -0.79 -13.40 -0.42
CA LYS A 3 -0.68 -12.08 0.15
C LYS A 3 0.77 -11.63 0.02
N LEU A 4 1.00 -10.51 -0.67
CA LEU A 4 2.33 -9.92 -0.85
C LEU A 4 2.39 -8.61 -0.06
N PHE A 5 3.48 -8.44 0.68
CA PHE A 5 3.84 -7.19 1.32
C PHE A 5 5.20 -6.74 0.78
N LEU A 6 5.19 -5.71 -0.06
CA LEU A 6 6.38 -4.99 -0.48
C LEU A 6 6.56 -3.76 0.41
N TYR A 7 7.75 -3.56 0.93
CA TYR A 7 8.03 -2.49 1.88
C TYR A 7 9.39 -1.85 1.66
N ASP A 8 9.48 -0.57 1.96
CA ASP A 8 10.74 0.12 2.19
C ASP A 8 11.29 -0.23 3.59
N ASP A 9 12.55 -0.64 3.67
CA ASP A 9 13.21 -1.07 4.91
C ASP A 9 13.22 0.06 5.97
N GLY A 10 13.36 1.32 5.54
CA GLY A 10 13.35 2.48 6.44
C GLY A 10 11.98 2.82 7.00
N SER A 11 10.92 2.26 6.41
CA SER A 11 9.53 2.55 6.73
C SER A 11 8.86 1.47 7.59
N VAL A 12 9.55 0.35 7.88
CA VAL A 12 8.98 -0.81 8.58
C VAL A 12 9.72 -1.14 9.88
N THR A 13 9.02 -1.78 10.83
CA THR A 13 9.63 -2.32 12.06
C THR A 13 9.67 -3.85 12.03
N SER A 14 10.52 -4.45 12.88
CA SER A 14 10.58 -5.91 13.05
C SER A 14 9.25 -6.51 13.50
N ASP A 15 8.51 -5.80 14.34
CA ASP A 15 7.20 -6.24 14.84
C ASP A 15 6.15 -6.21 13.72
N THR A 16 6.15 -5.17 12.88
CA THR A 16 5.30 -5.12 11.68
C THR A 16 5.55 -6.34 10.78
N LEU A 17 6.83 -6.65 10.49
CA LEU A 17 7.17 -7.81 9.67
C LEU A 17 6.74 -9.13 10.32
N ARG A 18 6.89 -9.27 11.65
CA ARG A 18 6.42 -10.46 12.38
C ARG A 18 4.92 -10.65 12.21
N ILE A 19 4.13 -9.60 12.38
CA ILE A 19 2.66 -9.69 12.29
C ILE A 19 2.20 -9.92 10.86
N MET A 20 2.81 -9.25 9.87
CA MET A 20 2.50 -9.49 8.46
C MET A 20 2.75 -10.96 8.08
N ARG A 21 3.88 -11.53 8.51
CA ARG A 21 4.16 -12.97 8.31
C ARG A 21 3.13 -13.86 9.02
N ARG A 22 2.74 -13.55 10.26
CA ARG A 22 1.65 -14.27 10.98
C ARG A 22 0.33 -14.21 10.23
N LYS A 23 0.02 -13.08 9.57
CA LYS A 23 -1.15 -12.91 8.70
C LYS A 23 -1.04 -13.61 7.33
N GLY A 24 0.07 -14.30 7.07
CA GLY A 24 0.31 -15.07 5.86
C GLY A 24 0.87 -14.26 4.69
N TYR A 25 1.40 -13.07 4.94
CA TYR A 25 2.05 -12.27 3.90
C TYR A 25 3.46 -12.78 3.60
N SER A 26 3.77 -12.96 2.32
CA SER A 26 5.15 -12.96 1.83
C SER A 26 5.67 -11.53 1.92
N CYS A 27 6.60 -11.28 2.84
CA CYS A 27 7.15 -9.95 3.10
C CYS A 27 8.51 -9.82 2.42
N GLN A 28 8.64 -8.90 1.47
CA GLN A 28 9.87 -8.67 0.73
C GLN A 28 10.22 -7.17 0.73
N PRO A 29 11.47 -6.79 1.04
CA PRO A 29 11.88 -5.41 0.92
C PRO A 29 11.91 -5.00 -0.56
N LEU A 30 11.59 -3.73 -0.83
CA LEU A 30 11.86 -3.12 -2.13
C LEU A 30 13.37 -3.09 -2.39
N THR A 31 13.73 -3.08 -3.66
CA THR A 31 15.11 -2.99 -4.13
C THR A 31 15.37 -1.65 -4.81
N GLU A 32 16.62 -1.38 -5.16
CA GLU A 32 16.99 -0.25 -6.02
C GLU A 32 16.63 -0.52 -7.49
N ASP A 33 16.41 -1.78 -7.86
CA ASP A 33 15.94 -2.17 -9.20
C ASP A 33 14.41 -2.04 -9.31
N PRO A 34 13.87 -1.17 -10.18
CA PRO A 34 12.43 -1.04 -10.40
C PRO A 34 11.79 -2.28 -11.06
N ASP A 35 12.56 -3.11 -11.76
CA ASP A 35 12.02 -4.32 -12.41
C ASP A 35 11.62 -5.39 -11.38
N PHE A 36 12.24 -5.39 -10.19
CA PHE A 36 11.84 -6.24 -9.08
C PHE A 36 10.38 -5.98 -8.67
N PHE A 37 9.97 -4.71 -8.59
CA PHE A 37 8.60 -4.33 -8.25
C PHE A 37 7.59 -4.86 -9.29
N TRP A 38 7.88 -4.63 -10.58
CA TRP A 38 7.01 -5.09 -11.67
C TRP A 38 6.96 -6.61 -11.78
N THR A 39 8.07 -7.30 -11.52
CA THR A 39 8.13 -8.76 -11.48
C THR A 39 7.28 -9.31 -10.34
N SER A 40 7.35 -8.67 -9.16
CA SER A 40 6.58 -9.06 -7.98
C SER A 40 5.07 -8.92 -8.21
N ILE A 41 4.61 -7.84 -8.83
CA ILE A 41 3.20 -7.65 -9.21
C ILE A 41 2.78 -8.62 -10.30
N SER A 42 3.67 -8.87 -11.27
CA SER A 42 3.41 -9.82 -12.35
C SER A 42 3.15 -11.23 -11.83
N ALA A 43 3.81 -11.64 -10.73
CA ALA A 43 3.63 -12.94 -10.08
C ALA A 43 2.31 -13.08 -9.30
N LEU A 44 1.62 -11.98 -8.97
CA LEU A 44 0.31 -12.01 -8.32
C LEU A 44 -0.75 -12.59 -9.26
N LYS A 45 -1.71 -13.29 -8.67
CA LYS A 45 -2.81 -13.97 -9.36
C LYS A 45 -4.15 -13.32 -9.04
N ASN A 46 -5.17 -13.76 -9.76
CA ASN A 46 -6.53 -13.26 -9.61
C ASN A 46 -7.02 -13.35 -8.15
N GLY A 47 -7.44 -12.21 -7.58
CA GLY A 47 -7.97 -12.13 -6.21
C GLY A 47 -6.94 -12.11 -5.09
N ASP A 48 -5.64 -12.04 -5.41
CA ASP A 48 -4.58 -11.90 -4.40
C ASP A 48 -4.66 -10.54 -3.67
N VAL A 49 -3.99 -10.45 -2.51
CA VAL A 49 -3.87 -9.22 -1.74
C VAL A 49 -2.47 -8.65 -1.91
N PHE A 50 -2.38 -7.38 -2.26
CA PHE A 50 -1.12 -6.67 -2.37
C PHE A 50 -1.10 -5.48 -1.41
N VAL A 51 -0.05 -5.41 -0.61
CA VAL A 51 0.24 -4.32 0.31
C VAL A 51 1.57 -3.70 -0.11
N LEU A 52 1.56 -2.39 -0.36
CA LEU A 52 2.76 -1.61 -0.67
C LEU A 52 2.98 -0.55 0.40
N LEU A 53 4.12 -0.60 1.10
CA LEU A 53 4.59 0.44 2.00
C LEU A 53 5.87 1.04 1.43
N SER A 54 5.73 2.07 0.61
CA SER A 54 6.85 2.76 -0.01
C SER A 54 6.82 4.25 0.37
N HIS A 55 7.89 4.96 0.05
CA HIS A 55 7.80 6.39 -0.11
C HIS A 55 6.77 6.73 -1.20
N GLY A 56 6.07 7.84 -1.01
CA GLY A 56 5.07 8.35 -1.93
C GLY A 56 4.99 9.87 -1.83
N ASN A 57 4.65 10.48 -2.96
CA ASN A 57 4.46 11.91 -3.09
C ASN A 57 3.07 12.19 -3.71
N GLU A 58 2.83 13.44 -4.09
CA GLU A 58 1.56 13.85 -4.72
C GLU A 58 1.31 13.20 -6.09
N ARG A 59 2.31 12.60 -6.73
CA ARG A 59 2.20 11.93 -8.04
C ARG A 59 1.93 10.45 -7.91
N GLY A 60 2.49 9.80 -6.89
CA GLY A 60 2.27 8.37 -6.67
C GLY A 60 3.29 7.73 -5.71
N PRO A 61 3.23 6.40 -5.58
CA PRO A 61 4.24 5.62 -4.87
C PRO A 61 5.51 5.40 -5.72
N LEU A 62 6.65 5.26 -5.05
CA LEU A 62 7.90 4.78 -5.65
C LEU A 62 7.91 3.24 -5.82
N ALA A 63 8.53 2.78 -6.90
CA ALA A 63 8.76 1.35 -7.18
C ALA A 63 10.00 0.79 -6.47
N VAL A 64 10.80 1.64 -5.85
CA VAL A 64 12.13 1.33 -5.33
C VAL A 64 12.24 1.64 -3.84
N ARG A 65 13.30 1.12 -3.21
CA ARG A 65 13.67 1.45 -1.83
C ARG A 65 14.19 2.89 -1.72
N GLY A 66 13.94 3.53 -0.58
CA GLY A 66 14.39 4.89 -0.30
C GLY A 66 13.51 5.96 -0.94
N ASP A 67 14.05 7.17 -1.06
CA ASP A 67 13.37 8.38 -1.51
C ASP A 67 13.85 8.89 -2.89
N GLU A 68 14.82 8.21 -3.49
CA GLU A 68 15.37 8.53 -4.81
C GLU A 68 14.92 7.48 -5.85
N GLY A 69 14.13 7.92 -6.84
CA GLY A 69 13.66 7.06 -7.92
C GLY A 69 12.49 7.67 -8.66
N ASP A 70 12.05 7.01 -9.73
CA ASP A 70 10.87 7.41 -10.48
C ASP A 70 9.59 6.89 -9.80
N ASP A 71 8.55 7.73 -9.83
CA ASP A 71 7.20 7.32 -9.48
C ASP A 71 6.72 6.19 -10.42
N ILE A 72 5.91 5.29 -9.89
CA ILE A 72 5.33 4.19 -10.67
C ILE A 72 4.46 4.76 -11.80
N ASP A 73 4.53 4.14 -12.99
CA ASP A 73 3.52 4.33 -14.04
C ASP A 73 2.15 3.85 -13.54
N LEU A 74 1.35 4.81 -13.08
CA LEU A 74 0.03 4.55 -12.50
C LEU A 74 -0.96 3.96 -13.51
N THR A 75 -0.80 4.22 -14.80
CA THR A 75 -1.67 3.65 -15.84
C THR A 75 -1.39 2.17 -16.00
N LYS A 76 -0.12 1.79 -16.17
CA LYS A 76 0.27 0.37 -16.22
C LYS A 76 -0.08 -0.34 -14.91
N PHE A 77 0.25 0.27 -13.78
CA PHE A 77 0.01 -0.29 -12.45
C PHE A 77 -1.48 -0.55 -12.20
N SER A 78 -2.33 0.45 -12.44
CA SER A 78 -3.78 0.30 -12.22
C SER A 78 -4.40 -0.78 -13.10
N LYS A 79 -3.92 -0.93 -14.35
CA LYS A 79 -4.33 -2.01 -15.25
C LYS A 79 -3.96 -3.39 -14.71
N ASP A 80 -2.69 -3.60 -14.33
CA ASP A 80 -2.21 -4.88 -13.80
C ASP A 80 -2.97 -5.32 -12.54
N ILE A 81 -3.28 -4.37 -11.66
CA ILE A 81 -4.05 -4.63 -10.42
C ILE A 81 -5.52 -4.94 -10.75
N SER A 82 -6.14 -4.18 -11.66
CA SER A 82 -7.56 -4.32 -12.03
C SER A 82 -7.85 -5.62 -12.78
N GLU A 83 -7.02 -5.98 -13.77
CA GLU A 83 -7.19 -7.21 -14.58
C GLU A 83 -7.13 -8.48 -13.73
N LYS A 84 -6.37 -8.44 -12.63
CA LYS A 84 -6.22 -9.53 -11.68
C LYS A 84 -7.14 -9.38 -10.47
N ASN A 85 -8.04 -8.39 -10.44
CA ASN A 85 -8.92 -8.12 -9.29
C ASN A 85 -8.17 -8.17 -7.94
N ILE A 86 -6.95 -7.62 -7.92
CA ILE A 86 -6.10 -7.61 -6.73
C ILE A 86 -6.68 -6.62 -5.73
N LYS A 87 -6.73 -7.01 -4.45
CA LYS A 87 -7.07 -6.09 -3.36
C LYS A 87 -5.81 -5.31 -2.99
N LEU A 88 -5.80 -4.03 -3.31
CA LEU A 88 -4.64 -3.16 -3.13
C LEU A 88 -4.75 -2.36 -1.83
N TYR A 89 -3.72 -2.47 -0.99
CA TYR A 89 -3.55 -1.65 0.20
C TYR A 89 -2.30 -0.81 -0.01
N LEU A 90 -2.51 0.43 -0.47
CA LEU A 90 -1.45 1.35 -0.80
C LEU A 90 -1.17 2.25 0.40
N LEU A 91 -0.03 2.05 1.04
CA LEU A 91 0.29 2.62 2.35
C LEU A 91 1.29 3.77 2.26
N SER A 92 1.57 4.20 1.04
CA SER A 92 2.44 5.31 0.73
C SER A 92 1.68 6.62 0.95
N CYS A 93 2.31 7.59 1.60
CA CYS A 93 1.67 8.87 1.95
C CYS A 93 1.10 9.58 0.71
N HIS A 94 0.00 10.33 0.90
CA HIS A 94 -0.66 11.16 -0.12
C HIS A 94 -1.24 10.43 -1.35
N THR A 95 -1.08 9.11 -1.45
CA THR A 95 -1.58 8.34 -2.61
C THR A 95 -3.11 8.23 -2.68
N GLY A 96 -3.83 8.61 -1.61
CA GLY A 96 -5.27 8.80 -1.64
C GLY A 96 -5.73 10.13 -2.25
N LEU A 97 -4.82 10.99 -2.72
CA LEU A 97 -5.13 12.23 -3.42
C LEU A 97 -4.98 12.09 -4.95
N PRO A 98 -5.58 12.98 -5.75
CA PRO A 98 -5.29 13.07 -7.18
C PRO A 98 -3.81 13.38 -7.44
N PRO A 99 -3.21 12.81 -8.52
CA PRO A 99 -3.86 12.04 -9.57
C PRO A 99 -4.00 10.54 -9.26
N CYS A 100 -3.32 10.04 -8.23
CA CYS A 100 -3.25 8.60 -7.92
C CYS A 100 -4.63 8.00 -7.66
N GLU A 101 -5.39 8.58 -6.72
CA GLU A 101 -6.75 8.15 -6.40
C GLU A 101 -7.63 8.11 -7.65
N THR A 102 -7.61 9.17 -8.45
CA THR A 102 -8.49 9.33 -9.60
C THR A 102 -8.19 8.28 -10.66
N ILE A 103 -6.92 8.00 -10.92
CA ILE A 103 -6.50 6.96 -11.88
C ILE A 103 -6.91 5.57 -11.38
N LEU A 104 -6.68 5.25 -10.10
CA LEU A 104 -7.04 3.95 -9.53
C LEU A 104 -8.56 3.73 -9.55
N THR A 105 -9.34 4.75 -9.18
CA THR A 105 -10.81 4.70 -9.19
C THR A 105 -11.34 4.56 -10.62
N ALA A 106 -10.82 5.33 -11.58
CA ALA A 106 -11.25 5.27 -12.99
C ALA A 106 -10.96 3.91 -13.64
N ASN A 107 -9.88 3.24 -13.24
CA ASN A 107 -9.53 1.90 -13.73
C ASN A 107 -10.19 0.76 -12.93
N GLY A 108 -11.13 1.08 -12.03
CA GLY A 108 -11.92 0.09 -11.31
C GLY A 108 -11.14 -0.69 -10.25
N VAL A 109 -9.99 -0.19 -9.82
CA VAL A 109 -9.13 -0.86 -8.85
C VAL A 109 -9.85 -0.96 -7.49
N ASN A 110 -9.74 -2.12 -6.85
CA ASN A 110 -10.22 -2.32 -5.48
C ASN A 110 -9.11 -1.97 -4.48
N PHE A 111 -8.98 -0.69 -4.15
CA PHE A 111 -7.89 -0.19 -3.29
C PHE A 111 -8.36 0.50 -2.01
N VAL A 112 -7.40 0.71 -1.12
CA VAL A 112 -7.43 1.72 -0.07
C VAL A 112 -6.09 2.46 -0.01
N ALA A 113 -6.13 3.78 0.14
CA ALA A 113 -4.96 4.65 0.25
C ALA A 113 -5.21 5.83 1.21
N PRO A 114 -4.19 6.32 1.94
CA PRO A 114 -4.35 7.45 2.86
C PRO A 114 -4.40 8.79 2.10
N LEU A 115 -5.28 9.73 2.50
CA LEU A 115 -5.29 11.09 1.90
C LEU A 115 -4.17 12.00 2.47
N GLY A 116 -3.42 11.51 3.46
CA GLY A 116 -2.39 12.27 4.18
C GLY A 116 -1.21 11.39 4.57
N LEU A 117 -0.48 11.84 5.59
CA LEU A 117 0.59 11.06 6.19
C LEU A 117 0.03 9.85 6.94
N ALA A 118 0.58 8.67 6.70
CA ALA A 118 0.18 7.44 7.38
C ALA A 118 1.35 6.86 8.19
N VAL A 119 1.04 6.29 9.35
CA VAL A 119 1.96 5.55 10.21
C VAL A 119 1.45 4.14 10.37
N PHE A 120 2.39 3.19 10.24
CA PHE A 120 2.17 1.78 10.52
C PHE A 120 2.54 1.48 11.96
N GLU A 121 1.53 1.12 12.77
CA GLU A 121 1.74 0.76 14.16
C GLU A 121 1.25 -0.65 14.44
N THR A 122 2.09 -1.39 15.17
CA THR A 122 1.72 -2.66 15.76
C THR A 122 0.92 -2.39 17.04
N VAL A 123 -0.31 -2.89 17.12
CA VAL A 123 -1.16 -2.78 18.30
C VAL A 123 -1.32 -4.16 18.93
N GLY A 124 -0.78 -4.33 20.14
CA GLY A 124 -0.71 -5.64 20.79
C GLY A 124 0.21 -6.60 20.04
N GLU A 125 -0.08 -7.90 20.10
CA GLU A 125 0.81 -8.91 19.53
C GLU A 125 0.47 -9.33 18.08
N ASP A 126 -0.75 -9.04 17.61
CA ASP A 126 -1.29 -9.63 16.37
C ASP A 126 -2.03 -8.64 15.45
N MET A 127 -2.17 -7.37 15.84
CA MET A 127 -2.86 -6.37 15.03
C MET A 127 -1.87 -5.36 14.47
N ILE A 128 -2.04 -5.05 13.18
CA ILE A 128 -1.42 -3.87 12.57
C ILE A 128 -2.55 -2.89 12.34
N ASN A 129 -2.40 -1.72 12.95
CA ASN A 129 -3.26 -0.57 12.73
C ASN A 129 -2.49 0.48 11.94
N ILE A 130 -3.22 1.18 11.11
CA ILE A 130 -2.68 2.24 10.28
C ILE A 130 -3.44 3.51 10.62
N HIS A 131 -2.72 4.56 10.98
CA HIS A 131 -3.31 5.83 11.45
C HIS A 131 -2.54 7.05 10.92
N SER A 132 -3.08 8.26 11.09
CA SER A 132 -2.44 9.51 10.65
C SER A 132 -1.15 9.79 11.42
N LYS A 133 -0.10 10.25 10.74
CA LYS A 133 1.09 10.78 11.44
C LYS A 133 0.82 12.08 12.19
N GLU A 134 -0.22 12.83 11.80
CA GLU A 134 -0.58 14.10 12.44
C GLU A 134 -1.69 13.87 13.47
N GLY A 135 -1.31 13.92 14.75
CA GLY A 135 -2.19 13.67 15.91
C GLY A 135 -3.32 14.68 16.15
N GLN A 136 -3.81 15.39 15.12
CA GLN A 136 -4.97 16.28 15.22
C GLN A 136 -6.05 16.05 14.15
N THR A 137 -5.75 15.38 13.04
CA THR A 137 -6.74 15.00 12.02
C THR A 137 -6.40 13.64 11.42
N ASN A 138 -7.36 12.72 11.43
CA ASN A 138 -7.21 11.43 10.75
C ASN A 138 -7.01 11.70 9.25
N PRO A 139 -6.14 10.95 8.56
CA PRO A 139 -5.74 11.32 7.21
C PRO A 139 -6.87 11.07 6.22
N GLY A 140 -7.96 10.41 6.64
CA GLY A 140 -8.97 9.88 5.75
C GLY A 140 -8.43 8.73 4.91
N TRP A 141 -9.35 8.08 4.21
CA TRP A 141 -9.06 6.97 3.31
C TRP A 141 -9.79 7.22 2.00
N ALA A 142 -9.11 6.95 0.89
CA ALA A 142 -9.70 6.84 -0.43
C ALA A 142 -9.79 5.38 -0.85
N GLY A 143 -10.72 5.09 -1.77
CA GLY A 143 -10.88 3.78 -2.39
C GLY A 143 -11.94 2.89 -1.75
N ARG A 144 -12.35 1.85 -2.48
CA ARG A 144 -13.47 0.96 -2.13
C ARG A 144 -13.22 0.09 -0.89
N LEU A 145 -11.95 -0.14 -0.54
CA LEU A 145 -11.56 -0.87 0.66
C LEU A 145 -11.45 0.04 1.90
N SER A 146 -11.78 1.32 1.76
CA SER A 146 -11.77 2.27 2.88
C SER A 146 -12.66 1.78 4.02
N PRO A 147 -12.23 1.94 5.27
CA PRO A 147 -13.09 1.66 6.40
C PRO A 147 -14.29 2.62 6.37
N GLY A 148 -15.46 2.17 6.84
CA GLY A 148 -16.72 2.92 6.73
C GLY A 148 -16.78 4.28 7.43
N ARG A 149 -15.69 4.72 8.08
CA ARG A 149 -15.50 6.10 8.58
C ARG A 149 -14.06 6.51 8.28
N ALA A 150 -13.86 7.74 7.78
CA ALA A 150 -12.55 8.31 7.45
C ALA A 150 -11.54 8.27 8.62
N THR A 151 -12.04 8.31 9.85
CA THR A 151 -11.24 8.32 11.09
C THR A 151 -10.95 6.93 11.66
N LYS A 152 -11.48 5.87 11.04
CA LYS A 152 -11.32 4.51 11.56
C LYS A 152 -9.98 3.95 11.08
N SER A 153 -9.30 3.21 11.97
CA SER A 153 -8.11 2.44 11.62
C SER A 153 -8.40 1.47 10.48
N LEU A 154 -7.45 1.35 9.56
CA LEU A 154 -7.47 0.35 8.51
C LEU A 154 -6.89 -0.97 9.05
N PHE A 155 -7.61 -2.07 8.83
CA PHE A 155 -7.17 -3.41 9.20
C PHE A 155 -6.76 -4.19 7.95
N LEU A 156 -5.58 -4.81 8.01
CA LEU A 156 -5.10 -5.69 6.95
C LEU A 156 -5.68 -7.11 7.11
N PRO A 157 -6.18 -7.72 6.01
CA PRO A 157 -6.83 -9.03 6.02
C PRO A 157 -5.88 -10.20 6.29
#